data_AF-A0A2E1P5M5-F1
#
_entry.id   AF-A0A2E1P5M5-F1
#
_cell.length_a   1.000
_cell.length_b   1.000
_cell.length_c   1.000
_cell.angle_alpha   90.00
_cell.angle_beta   90.00
_cell.angle_gamma   90.00
#
_symmetry.space_group_name_H-M   'P 1'
#
loop_
_entity.id
_entity.type
_entity.pdbx_description
1 polymer ?
#
loop_
_entity_poly.entity_id
_entity_poly.type
_entity_poly.pdbx_seq_one_letter_code
_entity_poly.pdbx_strand_id
1 'polypeptide(L)'
;MKINLACGGKLCLLKDWENVDFHNSGKHVKTMNLTKKLKYKNDSVDVIYHSQFIEHLNPKQSLFFLKECFRILKKGGIMRIVTPDFENQVIEYISLLKQIKSDPKNKKFFLRYQWIKLEIIDQLARNQSGGEQVKFLNKNRDQVREYIINRLGRSGRDLLDHLGNSPNDSFLKSIARKWYNKIKNLGTIHSKIGKFRLGGEVHYTVYDTYDLTVLLNRAGFNSVEVMSYDKSNIPDWNLTELDCTNDGLHDGKNCLFIEVVK
;
A
#
# COMPACT_ATOMS: atom_id res chain seq x y z
N MET A 1 23.42 4.15 6.15
CA MET A 1 22.29 3.24 6.46
C MET A 1 21.11 3.54 5.55
N LYS A 2 20.33 2.52 5.22
CA LYS A 2 19.14 2.57 4.36
C LYS A 2 17.94 2.08 5.17
N ILE A 3 16.74 2.59 4.91
CA ILE A 3 15.56 2.29 5.74
C ILE A 3 14.35 1.96 4.86
N ASN A 4 13.69 0.86 5.19
CA ASN A 4 12.39 0.47 4.66
C ASN A 4 11.31 0.77 5.72
N LEU A 5 10.54 1.82 5.51
CA LEU A 5 9.49 2.29 6.40
C LEU A 5 8.13 1.70 6.01
N ALA A 6 7.32 1.35 7.01
CA ALA A 6 6.05 0.65 6.84
C ALA A 6 6.24 -0.68 6.09
N CYS A 7 7.25 -1.44 6.50
CA CYS A 7 7.71 -2.60 5.74
C CYS A 7 6.67 -3.74 5.67
N GLY A 8 5.72 -3.81 6.60
CA GLY A 8 4.78 -4.92 6.69
C GLY A 8 5.50 -6.27 6.68
N GLY A 9 5.17 -7.11 5.68
CA GLY A 9 5.85 -8.38 5.39
C GLY A 9 6.93 -8.31 4.30
N LYS A 10 7.14 -7.14 3.70
CA LYS A 10 8.06 -6.89 2.60
C LYS A 10 9.38 -6.36 3.15
N LEU A 11 10.32 -7.27 3.40
CA LEU A 11 11.57 -6.98 4.10
C LEU A 11 12.76 -6.93 3.14
N CYS A 12 13.65 -5.96 3.31
CA CYS A 12 14.98 -6.00 2.71
C CYS A 12 15.97 -6.61 3.71
N LEU A 13 16.69 -7.66 3.29
CA LEU A 13 17.63 -8.40 4.13
C LEU A 13 19.10 -8.10 3.83
N LEU A 14 19.36 -7.17 2.90
CA LEU A 14 20.71 -6.72 2.60
C LEU A 14 21.35 -6.01 3.80
N LYS A 15 22.68 -6.02 3.84
CA LYS A 15 23.45 -5.26 4.83
C LYS A 15 23.07 -3.77 4.77
N ASP A 16 23.10 -3.12 5.93
CA ASP A 16 22.82 -1.69 6.13
C ASP A 16 21.37 -1.24 5.90
N TRP A 17 20.44 -2.17 5.63
CA TRP A 17 19.00 -1.92 5.64
C TRP A 17 18.36 -2.18 7.00
N GLU A 18 17.52 -1.25 7.45
CA GLU A 18 16.65 -1.42 8.62
C GLU A 18 15.18 -1.45 8.16
N ASN A 19 14.44 -2.48 8.55
CA ASN A 19 13.00 -2.56 8.29
C ASN A 19 12.23 -2.05 9.51
N VAL A 20 11.23 -1.20 9.29
CA VAL A 20 10.53 -0.48 10.34
C VAL A 20 9.02 -0.55 10.10
N ASP A 21 8.27 -0.91 11.14
CA ASP A 21 6.81 -0.94 11.07
C ASP A 21 6.18 -0.59 12.43
N PHE A 22 4.89 -0.27 12.44
CA PHE A 22 4.14 -0.09 13.68
C PHE A 22 3.89 -1.41 14.40
N HIS A 23 3.76 -2.52 13.66
CA HIS A 23 3.60 -3.85 14.22
C HIS A 23 4.92 -4.64 14.12
N ASN A 24 5.34 -5.27 15.21
CA ASN A 24 6.47 -6.19 15.16
C ASN A 24 6.05 -7.49 14.46
N SER A 25 6.42 -7.63 13.19
CA SER A 25 6.14 -8.83 12.39
C SER A 25 7.27 -9.88 12.45
N GLY A 26 8.37 -9.63 13.16
CA GLY A 26 9.45 -10.60 13.32
C GLY A 26 10.80 -10.00 13.74
N LYS A 27 11.82 -10.86 13.83
CA LYS A 27 13.17 -10.51 14.32
C LYS A 27 13.87 -9.40 13.51
N HIS A 28 13.44 -9.17 12.28
CA HIS A 28 14.05 -8.21 11.35
C HIS A 28 13.32 -6.87 11.27
N VAL A 29 12.30 -6.64 12.13
CA VAL A 29 11.46 -5.43 12.10
C VAL A 29 11.58 -4.64 13.39
N LYS A 30 11.92 -3.36 13.26
CA LYS A 30 11.97 -2.42 14.36
C LYS A 30 10.64 -1.70 14.53
N THR A 31 10.04 -1.81 15.71
CA THR A 31 8.77 -1.14 16.00
C THR A 31 8.93 0.37 16.10
N MET A 32 8.19 1.12 15.27
CA MET A 32 8.12 2.58 15.36
C MET A 32 6.79 3.11 14.83
N ASN A 33 6.24 4.12 15.50
CA ASN A 33 5.09 4.87 14.99
C ASN A 33 5.56 5.98 14.05
N LEU A 34 5.31 5.79 12.75
CA LEU A 34 5.71 6.70 11.68
C LEU A 34 4.90 8.00 11.63
N THR A 35 3.81 8.11 12.40
CA THR A 35 3.05 9.37 12.57
C THR A 35 3.67 10.28 13.64
N LYS A 36 4.80 9.88 14.21
CA LYS A 36 5.57 10.60 15.24
C LYS A 36 6.98 10.84 14.75
N LYS A 37 7.72 11.70 15.47
CA LYS A 37 9.12 12.00 15.16
C LYS A 37 9.94 10.71 15.03
N LEU A 38 10.63 10.54 13.91
CA LEU A 38 11.40 9.34 13.62
C LEU A 38 12.67 9.34 14.49
N LYS A 39 12.99 8.18 15.10
CA LYS A 39 14.10 8.03 16.04
C LYS A 39 15.47 7.91 15.33
N TYR A 40 15.71 8.79 14.37
CA TYR A 40 16.98 8.95 13.66
C TYR A 40 17.48 10.39 13.75
N LYS A 41 18.80 10.55 13.67
CA LYS A 41 19.45 11.86 13.65
C LYS A 41 19.11 12.59 12.35
N ASN A 42 19.33 13.90 12.33
CA ASN A 42 19.28 14.64 11.07
C ASN A 42 20.39 14.14 10.15
N ASP A 43 20.15 14.13 8.84
CA ASP A 43 21.17 13.84 7.84
C ASP A 43 21.96 12.55 8.11
N SER A 44 21.26 11.49 8.52
CA SER A 44 21.88 10.21 8.89
C SER A 44 21.53 9.05 7.96
N VAL A 45 20.56 9.22 7.08
CA VAL A 45 20.01 8.16 6.22
C VAL A 45 20.38 8.42 4.77
N ASP A 46 20.89 7.41 4.09
CA ASP A 46 21.29 7.50 2.67
C ASP A 46 20.10 7.22 1.74
N VAL A 47 19.25 6.25 2.12
CA VAL A 47 18.08 5.83 1.34
C VAL A 47 16.88 5.61 2.25
N ILE A 48 15.72 6.10 1.84
CA ILE A 48 14.42 5.77 2.43
C ILE A 48 13.57 5.10 1.36
N TYR A 49 12.89 4.02 1.72
CA TYR A 49 11.85 3.42 0.91
C TYR A 49 10.57 3.26 1.74
N HIS A 50 9.42 3.50 1.13
CA HIS A 50 8.15 2.99 1.63
C HIS A 50 7.20 2.69 0.47
N SER A 51 6.33 1.70 0.68
CA SER A 51 5.30 1.33 -0.29
C SER A 51 3.97 1.11 0.39
N GLN A 52 2.88 1.49 -0.28
CA GLN A 52 1.50 1.25 0.16
C GLN A 52 1.26 1.74 1.59
N PHE A 53 1.59 3.01 1.87
CA PHE A 53 1.61 3.56 3.22
C PHE A 53 1.08 4.99 3.29
N ILE A 54 1.57 5.89 2.43
CA ILE A 54 1.27 7.32 2.54
C ILE A 54 -0.23 7.62 2.36
N GLU A 55 -0.95 6.82 1.57
CA GLU A 55 -2.40 6.89 1.37
C GLU A 55 -3.20 6.57 2.64
N HIS A 56 -2.59 5.87 3.61
CA HIS A 56 -3.19 5.56 4.91
C HIS A 56 -3.01 6.70 5.94
N LEU A 57 -2.26 7.74 5.59
CA LEU A 57 -2.07 8.91 6.45
C LEU A 57 -3.06 10.01 6.08
N ASN A 58 -3.63 10.67 7.09
CA ASN A 58 -4.40 11.89 6.83
C ASN A 58 -3.46 13.03 6.37
N PRO A 59 -3.97 14.10 5.71
CA PRO A 59 -3.12 15.13 5.10
C PRO A 59 -2.09 15.78 6.03
N LYS A 60 -2.43 15.96 7.32
CA LYS A 60 -1.50 16.51 8.31
C LYS A 60 -0.39 15.51 8.66
N GLN A 61 -0.75 14.24 8.80
CA GLN A 61 0.21 13.17 9.06
C GLN A 61 1.13 12.93 7.87
N SER A 62 0.62 12.92 6.63
CA SER A 62 1.43 12.72 5.42
C SER A 62 2.50 13.80 5.30
N LEU A 63 2.13 15.08 5.47
CA LEU A 63 3.10 16.19 5.43
C LEU A 63 4.13 16.08 6.55
N PHE A 64 3.69 15.77 7.78
CA PHE A 64 4.60 15.61 8.91
C PHE A 64 5.59 14.46 8.68
N PHE A 65 5.10 13.31 8.22
CA PHE A 65 5.92 12.14 7.91
C PHE A 65 6.96 12.45 6.83
N LEU A 66 6.57 13.10 5.74
CA LEU A 66 7.50 13.48 4.67
C LEU A 66 8.55 14.51 5.14
N LYS A 67 8.17 15.46 6.01
CA LYS A 67 9.14 16.38 6.64
C LYS A 67 10.14 15.65 7.52
N GLU A 68 9.70 14.62 8.24
CA GLU A 68 10.59 13.77 9.01
C GLU A 68 11.51 12.93 8.11
N CYS A 69 11.02 12.43 6.99
CA CYS A 69 11.85 11.77 5.97
C CYS A 69 12.91 12.73 5.44
N PHE A 70 12.53 13.95 5.05
CA PHE A 70 13.45 15.00 4.64
C PHE A 70 14.48 15.32 5.72
N ARG A 71 14.07 15.42 6.99
CA ARG A 71 14.97 15.71 8.12
C ARG A 71 16.07 14.65 8.26
N ILE A 72 15.72 13.36 8.20
CA ILE A 72 16.66 12.26 8.47
C ILE A 72 17.51 11.89 7.25
N LEU A 73 17.02 12.16 6.03
CA LEU A 73 17.76 11.93 4.80
C LEU A 73 18.97 12.87 4.74
N LYS A 74 20.12 12.36 4.28
CA LYS A 74 21.31 13.17 3.99
C LYS A 74 21.08 14.03 2.75
N LYS A 75 21.83 15.13 2.62
CA LYS A 75 21.97 15.82 1.33
C LYS A 75 22.48 14.83 0.26
N GLY A 76 21.79 14.78 -0.88
CA GLY A 76 22.01 13.81 -1.96
C GLY A 76 21.43 12.42 -1.69
N GLY A 77 20.82 12.18 -0.53
CA GLY A 77 20.11 10.93 -0.25
C GLY A 77 18.81 10.84 -1.04
N ILE A 78 18.38 9.61 -1.33
CA ILE A 78 17.22 9.33 -2.18
C ILE A 78 16.09 8.73 -1.34
N MET A 79 14.86 9.20 -1.55
CA MET A 79 13.67 8.53 -1.05
C MET A 79 12.84 8.02 -2.22
N ARG A 80 12.51 6.71 -2.18
CA ARG A 80 11.60 6.07 -3.13
C ARG A 80 10.25 5.80 -2.49
N ILE A 81 9.18 6.18 -3.19
CA ILE A 81 7.80 6.08 -2.76
C ILE A 81 7.03 5.24 -3.77
N VAL A 82 6.27 4.26 -3.27
CA VAL A 82 5.29 3.51 -4.08
C VAL A 82 3.90 3.66 -3.46
N THR A 83 2.92 4.10 -4.23
CA THR A 83 1.53 4.26 -3.78
C THR A 83 0.57 3.91 -4.94
N PRO A 84 -0.72 3.61 -4.68
CA PRO A 84 -1.69 3.49 -5.77
C PRO A 84 -1.71 4.74 -6.66
N ASP A 85 -1.72 4.54 -7.97
CA ASP A 85 -1.79 5.64 -8.94
C ASP A 85 -3.27 5.98 -9.22
N PHE A 86 -3.73 7.08 -8.62
CA PHE A 86 -5.10 7.52 -8.81
C PHE A 86 -5.41 7.94 -10.25
N GLU A 87 -4.44 8.55 -10.94
CA GLU A 87 -4.59 8.97 -12.33
C GLU A 87 -4.79 7.73 -13.23
N ASN A 88 -3.93 6.70 -13.07
CA ASN A 88 -4.11 5.42 -13.76
C ASN A 88 -5.47 4.79 -13.47
N GLN A 89 -5.89 4.79 -12.21
CA GLN A 89 -7.17 4.21 -11.78
C GLN A 89 -8.36 4.92 -12.45
N VAL A 90 -8.34 6.24 -12.53
CA VAL A 90 -9.39 7.03 -13.18
C VAL A 90 -9.40 6.80 -14.69
N ILE A 91 -8.23 6.76 -15.33
CA ILE A 91 -8.11 6.47 -16.77
C ILE A 91 -8.70 5.09 -17.07
N GLU A 92 -8.35 4.06 -16.30
CA GLU A 92 -8.90 2.71 -16.46
C GLU A 92 -10.41 2.68 -16.23
N TYR A 93 -10.91 3.38 -15.21
CA TYR A 93 -12.35 3.51 -14.95
C TYR A 93 -13.10 4.11 -16.14
N ILE A 94 -12.61 5.22 -16.70
CA ILE A 94 -13.22 5.88 -17.85
C ILE A 94 -13.16 4.98 -19.09
N SER A 95 -12.05 4.29 -19.31
CA SER A 95 -11.89 3.33 -20.40
C SER A 95 -12.91 2.20 -20.31
N LEU A 96 -13.02 1.53 -19.16
CA LEU A 96 -13.98 0.43 -18.94
C LEU A 96 -15.43 0.90 -19.00
N LEU A 97 -15.72 2.12 -18.52
CA LEU A 97 -17.05 2.71 -18.63
C LEU A 97 -17.47 2.90 -20.09
N LYS A 98 -16.55 3.35 -20.96
CA LYS A 98 -16.82 3.46 -22.41
C LYS A 98 -17.12 2.08 -23.01
N GLN A 99 -16.30 1.08 -22.70
CA GLN A 99 -16.49 -0.29 -23.19
C GLN A 99 -17.83 -0.91 -22.76
N ILE A 100 -18.26 -0.67 -21.53
CA ILE A 100 -19.55 -1.19 -21.02
C ILE A 100 -20.75 -0.45 -21.61
N LYS A 101 -20.62 0.84 -21.91
CA LYS A 101 -21.69 1.57 -22.61
C LYS A 101 -21.88 1.07 -24.05
N SER A 102 -20.80 0.69 -24.73
CA SER A 102 -20.88 0.16 -26.10
C SER A 102 -21.32 -1.31 -26.16
N ASP A 103 -20.93 -2.13 -25.18
CA ASP A 103 -21.34 -3.55 -25.10
C ASP A 103 -21.78 -3.90 -23.66
N PRO A 104 -23.02 -3.56 -23.27
CA PRO A 104 -23.51 -3.77 -21.91
C PRO A 104 -23.61 -5.24 -21.49
N LYS A 105 -23.61 -6.18 -22.45
CA LYS A 105 -23.69 -7.63 -22.19
C LYS A 105 -22.32 -8.25 -21.98
N ASN A 106 -21.23 -7.49 -22.17
CA ASN A 106 -19.87 -8.00 -21.99
C ASN A 106 -19.54 -8.26 -20.52
N LYS A 107 -19.72 -9.51 -20.09
CA LYS A 107 -19.45 -9.91 -18.70
C LYS A 107 -18.02 -9.62 -18.25
N LYS A 108 -17.02 -9.76 -19.15
CA LYS A 108 -15.61 -9.51 -18.84
C LYS A 108 -15.37 -8.04 -18.51
N PHE A 109 -15.81 -7.12 -19.38
CA PHE A 109 -15.69 -5.68 -19.10
C PHE A 109 -16.52 -5.26 -17.88
N PHE A 110 -17.68 -5.90 -17.65
CA PHE A 110 -18.53 -5.55 -16.51
C PHE A 110 -17.84 -5.87 -15.19
N LEU A 111 -17.24 -7.06 -15.07
CA LEU A 111 -16.51 -7.45 -13.87
C LEU A 111 -15.27 -6.58 -13.64
N ARG A 112 -14.53 -6.23 -14.71
CA ARG A 112 -13.38 -5.31 -14.61
C ARG A 112 -13.81 -3.91 -14.17
N TYR A 113 -14.91 -3.41 -14.73
CA TYR A 113 -15.53 -2.14 -14.35
C TYR A 113 -15.99 -2.12 -12.89
N GLN A 114 -16.57 -3.22 -12.41
CA GLN A 114 -16.90 -3.37 -11.00
C GLN A 114 -15.65 -3.36 -10.12
N TRP A 115 -14.60 -4.10 -10.51
CA TRP A 115 -13.35 -4.13 -9.76
C TRP A 115 -12.68 -2.75 -9.68
N ILE A 116 -12.50 -2.03 -10.79
CA ILE A 116 -11.79 -0.73 -10.76
C ILE A 116 -12.50 0.28 -9.86
N LYS A 117 -13.84 0.24 -9.79
CA LYS A 117 -14.59 1.05 -8.83
C LYS A 117 -14.29 0.65 -7.38
N LEU A 118 -14.21 -0.64 -7.09
CA LEU A 118 -13.86 -1.12 -5.75
C LEU A 118 -12.39 -0.83 -5.40
N GLU A 119 -11.49 -0.88 -6.37
CA GLU A 119 -10.07 -0.52 -6.21
C GLU A 119 -9.90 0.91 -5.66
N ILE A 120 -10.76 1.84 -6.11
CA ILE A 120 -10.78 3.24 -5.67
C ILE A 120 -11.67 3.44 -4.43
N ILE A 121 -12.96 3.14 -4.56
CA ILE A 121 -13.99 3.59 -3.62
C ILE A 121 -14.00 2.76 -2.33
N ASP A 122 -13.81 1.44 -2.43
CA ASP A 122 -13.86 0.57 -1.24
C ASP A 122 -12.71 0.91 -0.29
N GLN A 123 -11.53 1.26 -0.82
CA GLN A 123 -10.37 1.64 -0.01
C GLN A 123 -10.60 2.91 0.84
N LEU A 124 -11.42 3.85 0.35
CA LEU A 124 -11.77 5.10 1.03
C LEU A 124 -12.99 4.94 1.97
N ALA A 125 -13.99 4.17 1.52
CA ALA A 125 -15.33 4.17 2.11
C ALA A 125 -15.62 2.99 3.05
N ARG A 126 -14.82 1.91 3.02
CA ARG A 126 -15.10 0.70 3.81
C ARG A 126 -15.11 0.95 5.32
N ASN A 127 -15.85 0.12 6.03
CA ASN A 127 -16.02 0.16 7.49
C ASN A 127 -15.68 -1.18 8.17
N GLN A 128 -15.12 -2.11 7.40
CA GLN A 128 -14.69 -3.43 7.86
C GLN A 128 -13.54 -3.94 6.97
N SER A 129 -12.72 -4.82 7.52
CA SER A 129 -11.60 -5.41 6.79
C SER A 129 -12.10 -6.21 5.58
N GLY A 130 -11.36 -6.12 4.49
CA GLY A 130 -11.70 -6.74 3.20
C GLY A 130 -12.84 -6.07 2.40
N GLY A 131 -13.70 -5.29 3.06
CA GLY A 131 -14.74 -4.48 2.41
C GLY A 131 -15.62 -5.21 1.40
N GLU A 132 -16.05 -4.49 0.36
CA GLU A 132 -16.77 -5.05 -0.79
C GLU A 132 -15.83 -5.78 -1.76
N GLN A 133 -14.53 -5.45 -1.77
CA GLN A 133 -13.53 -6.16 -2.59
C GLN A 133 -13.52 -7.67 -2.33
N VAL A 134 -13.47 -8.10 -1.07
CA VAL A 134 -13.48 -9.53 -0.72
C VAL A 134 -14.80 -10.19 -1.11
N LYS A 135 -15.94 -9.52 -0.92
CA LYS A 135 -17.25 -10.05 -1.33
C LYS A 135 -17.34 -10.24 -2.85
N PHE A 136 -16.78 -9.29 -3.61
CA PHE A 136 -16.70 -9.38 -5.06
C PHE A 136 -15.80 -10.54 -5.50
N LEU A 137 -14.62 -10.68 -4.89
CA LEU A 137 -13.66 -11.74 -5.20
C LEU A 137 -14.20 -13.13 -4.89
N ASN A 138 -14.88 -13.33 -3.75
CA ASN A 138 -15.48 -14.63 -3.41
C ASN A 138 -16.43 -15.18 -4.49
N LYS A 139 -17.00 -14.31 -5.34
CA LYS A 139 -17.91 -14.70 -6.43
C LYS A 139 -17.26 -14.71 -7.82
N ASN A 140 -16.21 -13.92 -8.02
CA ASN A 140 -15.70 -13.60 -9.36
C ASN A 140 -14.20 -13.79 -9.52
N ARG A 141 -13.49 -14.27 -8.48
CA ARG A 141 -12.02 -14.36 -8.39
C ARG A 141 -11.40 -14.86 -9.67
N ASP A 142 -11.84 -16.01 -10.16
CA ASP A 142 -11.18 -16.69 -11.28
C ASP A 142 -11.35 -15.89 -12.58
N GLN A 143 -12.49 -15.22 -12.77
CA GLN A 143 -12.77 -14.39 -13.94
C GLN A 143 -11.96 -13.07 -13.96
N VAL A 144 -11.55 -12.56 -12.79
CA VAL A 144 -10.80 -11.30 -12.68
C VAL A 144 -9.33 -11.48 -12.28
N ARG A 145 -8.89 -12.72 -12.00
CA ARG A 145 -7.56 -13.02 -11.44
C ARG A 145 -6.43 -12.35 -12.21
N GLU A 146 -6.36 -12.60 -13.52
CA GLU A 146 -5.30 -12.05 -14.38
C GLU A 146 -5.35 -10.52 -14.42
N TYR A 147 -6.56 -9.93 -14.50
CA TYR A 147 -6.74 -8.48 -14.52
C TYR A 147 -6.23 -7.83 -13.23
N ILE A 148 -6.54 -8.43 -12.07
CA ILE A 148 -6.11 -7.91 -10.77
C ILE A 148 -4.61 -8.06 -10.58
N ILE A 149 -4.02 -9.20 -10.96
CA ILE A 149 -2.56 -9.39 -10.90
C ILE A 149 -1.85 -8.38 -11.80
N ASN A 150 -2.37 -8.12 -13.00
CA ASN A 150 -1.77 -7.12 -13.89
C ASN A 150 -1.81 -5.70 -13.31
N ARG A 151 -2.88 -5.35 -12.57
CA ARG A 151 -3.02 -4.02 -11.94
C ARG A 151 -2.18 -3.87 -10.68
N LEU A 152 -2.30 -4.83 -9.76
CA LEU A 152 -1.79 -4.73 -8.39
C LEU A 152 -0.50 -5.53 -8.15
N GLY A 153 -0.04 -6.29 -9.14
CA GLY A 153 1.18 -7.09 -9.05
C GLY A 153 1.13 -8.10 -7.89
N ARG A 154 2.22 -8.12 -7.12
CA ARG A 154 2.39 -8.95 -5.91
C ARG A 154 1.21 -8.86 -4.95
N SER A 155 0.79 -7.65 -4.58
CA SER A 155 -0.32 -7.43 -3.64
C SER A 155 -1.64 -8.02 -4.15
N GLY A 156 -1.87 -7.96 -5.47
CA GLY A 156 -3.03 -8.59 -6.10
C GLY A 156 -2.97 -10.12 -6.04
N ARG A 157 -1.82 -10.70 -6.36
CA ARG A 157 -1.60 -12.16 -6.26
C ARG A 157 -1.81 -12.64 -4.83
N ASP A 158 -1.16 -12.00 -3.86
CA ASP A 158 -1.23 -12.37 -2.45
C ASP A 158 -2.68 -12.32 -1.94
N LEU A 159 -3.44 -11.28 -2.30
CA LEU A 159 -4.87 -11.16 -1.97
C LEU A 159 -5.69 -12.34 -2.53
N LEU A 160 -5.48 -12.69 -3.80
CA LEU A 160 -6.23 -13.74 -4.48
C LEU A 160 -5.89 -15.13 -3.92
N ASP A 161 -4.63 -15.36 -3.56
CA ASP A 161 -4.14 -16.63 -3.03
C ASP A 161 -4.58 -16.84 -1.58
N HIS A 162 -4.59 -15.78 -0.75
CA HIS A 162 -5.16 -15.84 0.60
C HIS A 162 -6.65 -16.19 0.61
N LEU A 163 -7.41 -15.75 -0.40
CA LEU A 163 -8.82 -16.14 -0.56
C LEU A 163 -8.98 -17.55 -1.16
N GLY A 164 -7.97 -18.05 -1.90
CA GLY A 164 -7.92 -19.38 -2.51
C GLY A 164 -7.72 -20.50 -1.50
N ASN A 165 -6.91 -20.24 -0.49
CA ASN A 165 -6.67 -21.18 0.59
C ASN A 165 -7.86 -21.18 1.55
N SER A 166 -8.71 -22.21 1.44
CA SER A 166 -9.71 -22.53 2.45
C SER A 166 -8.99 -22.62 3.82
N PRO A 167 -9.54 -22.06 4.92
CA PRO A 167 -8.85 -22.02 6.20
C PRO A 167 -8.85 -23.40 6.86
N ASN A 168 -8.07 -24.33 6.31
CA ASN A 168 -7.59 -25.49 7.04
C ASN A 168 -6.40 -25.04 7.90
N ASP A 169 -6.70 -24.27 8.96
CA ASP A 169 -5.98 -24.50 10.20
C ASP A 169 -6.66 -23.92 11.45
N SER A 170 -6.71 -24.77 12.46
CA SER A 170 -6.91 -24.47 13.88
C SER A 170 -8.35 -24.28 14.38
N PHE A 171 -8.98 -25.43 14.63
CA PHE A 171 -10.06 -25.64 15.62
C PHE A 171 -9.73 -25.01 17.00
N LEU A 172 -8.45 -24.84 17.33
CA LEU A 172 -7.95 -24.19 18.57
C LEU A 172 -8.00 -22.64 18.53
N LYS A 173 -7.90 -21.99 17.36
CA LYS A 173 -8.06 -20.53 17.21
C LYS A 173 -9.53 -20.09 17.34
N SER A 174 -10.49 -21.01 17.22
CA SER A 174 -11.94 -20.74 17.32
C SER A 174 -12.38 -20.37 18.73
N ILE A 175 -11.84 -21.03 19.75
CA ILE A 175 -12.24 -20.82 21.15
C ILE A 175 -11.61 -19.53 21.71
N ALA A 176 -10.32 -19.28 21.43
CA ALA A 176 -9.63 -18.05 21.81
C ALA A 176 -10.18 -16.80 21.07
N ARG A 177 -10.51 -16.92 19.77
CA ARG A 177 -11.20 -15.85 19.02
C ARG A 177 -12.63 -15.61 19.51
N LYS A 178 -13.36 -16.64 19.94
CA LYS A 178 -14.71 -16.45 20.52
C LYS A 178 -14.67 -15.60 21.78
N TRP A 179 -13.73 -15.86 22.70
CA TRP A 179 -13.57 -15.07 23.93
C TRP A 179 -13.01 -13.67 23.66
N TYR A 180 -12.00 -13.53 22.81
CA TYR A 180 -11.45 -12.24 22.39
C TYR A 180 -12.49 -11.39 21.64
N ASN A 181 -13.30 -11.97 20.76
CA ASN A 181 -14.38 -11.26 20.08
C ASN A 181 -15.55 -10.93 21.02
N LYS A 182 -15.83 -11.73 22.06
CA LYS A 182 -16.88 -11.42 23.05
C LYS A 182 -16.52 -10.19 23.89
N ILE A 183 -15.23 -10.02 24.23
CA ILE A 183 -14.70 -8.85 24.95
C ILE A 183 -14.48 -7.65 24.01
N LYS A 184 -14.04 -7.88 22.77
CA LYS A 184 -13.84 -6.82 21.74
C LYS A 184 -15.15 -6.33 21.10
N ASN A 185 -16.26 -7.06 21.30
CA ASN A 185 -17.60 -6.70 20.83
C ASN A 185 -18.41 -5.83 21.82
N LEU A 186 -17.85 -5.47 22.97
CA LEU A 186 -18.40 -4.40 23.81
C LEU A 186 -18.17 -3.06 23.11
N GLY A 187 -19.20 -2.58 22.42
CA GLY A 187 -19.17 -1.30 21.71
C GLY A 187 -20.33 -1.19 20.73
N THR A 188 -20.82 0.03 20.55
CA THR A 188 -21.83 0.35 19.53
C THR A 188 -21.25 0.10 18.12
N ILE A 189 -22.13 0.00 17.12
CA ILE A 189 -21.69 -0.05 15.71
C ILE A 189 -20.75 1.12 15.38
N HIS A 190 -21.02 2.32 15.90
CA HIS A 190 -20.18 3.50 15.75
C HIS A 190 -18.76 3.30 16.31
N SER A 191 -18.63 2.73 17.51
CA SER A 191 -17.32 2.46 18.12
C SER A 191 -16.51 1.44 17.32
N LYS A 192 -17.17 0.40 16.79
CA LYS A 192 -16.52 -0.62 15.94
C LYS A 192 -16.03 -0.01 14.63
N ILE A 193 -16.87 0.79 13.97
CA ILE A 193 -16.50 1.52 12.75
C ILE A 193 -15.35 2.49 13.04
N GLY A 194 -15.44 3.27 14.12
CA GLY A 194 -14.40 4.20 14.51
C GLY A 194 -13.05 3.50 14.74
N LYS A 195 -13.06 2.39 15.48
CA LYS A 195 -11.85 1.58 15.74
C LYS A 195 -11.25 1.02 14.46
N PHE A 196 -12.08 0.61 13.49
CA PHE A 196 -11.62 0.15 12.19
C PHE A 196 -11.02 1.29 11.36
N ARG A 197 -11.75 2.40 11.17
CA ARG A 197 -11.31 3.52 10.33
C ARG A 197 -10.06 4.21 10.89
N LEU A 198 -9.89 4.24 12.21
CA LEU A 198 -8.69 4.76 12.88
C LEU A 198 -7.57 3.72 13.02
N GLY A 199 -7.79 2.48 12.57
CA GLY A 199 -6.87 1.36 12.72
C GLY A 199 -5.79 1.24 11.64
N GLY A 200 -5.76 2.15 10.67
CA GLY A 200 -4.74 2.19 9.61
C GLY A 200 -5.08 1.38 8.35
N GLU A 201 -6.20 0.65 8.29
CA GLU A 201 -6.59 -0.11 7.09
C GLU A 201 -7.21 0.76 5.98
N VAL A 202 -7.76 1.93 6.30
CA VAL A 202 -8.49 2.78 5.35
C VAL A 202 -7.54 3.78 4.70
N HIS A 203 -7.73 4.02 3.40
CA HIS A 203 -7.05 5.12 2.72
C HIS A 203 -7.75 6.42 3.12
N TYR A 204 -6.99 7.41 3.58
CA TYR A 204 -7.51 8.75 3.85
C TYR A 204 -7.49 9.63 2.61
N THR A 205 -6.72 9.23 1.60
CA THR A 205 -6.52 9.98 0.37
C THR A 205 -6.07 9.03 -0.75
N VAL A 206 -6.00 9.56 -1.96
CA VAL A 206 -5.48 8.92 -3.16
C VAL A 206 -4.53 9.92 -3.80
N TYR A 207 -3.48 9.45 -4.46
CA TYR A 207 -2.45 10.31 -5.02
C TYR A 207 -2.36 10.11 -6.53
N ASP A 208 -2.39 11.21 -7.25
CA ASP A 208 -1.78 11.30 -8.57
C ASP A 208 -0.40 11.95 -8.48
N THR A 209 0.27 12.07 -9.62
CA THR A 209 1.60 12.68 -9.71
C THR A 209 1.61 14.13 -9.22
N TYR A 210 0.57 14.90 -9.52
CA TYR A 210 0.53 16.34 -9.20
C TYR A 210 0.38 16.55 -7.69
N ASP A 211 -0.62 15.91 -7.07
CA ASP A 211 -0.93 16.07 -5.66
C ASP A 211 0.23 15.59 -4.78
N LEU A 212 0.86 14.47 -5.14
CA LEU A 212 2.02 13.96 -4.41
C LEU A 212 3.24 14.87 -4.59
N THR A 213 3.46 15.43 -5.79
CA THR A 213 4.54 16.40 -6.04
C THR A 213 4.35 17.67 -5.19
N VAL A 214 3.15 18.22 -5.14
CA VAL A 214 2.84 19.39 -4.29
C VAL A 214 3.12 19.08 -2.81
N LEU A 215 2.73 17.89 -2.35
CA LEU A 215 2.98 17.48 -0.97
C LEU A 215 4.48 17.32 -0.66
N LEU A 216 5.24 16.73 -1.58
CA LEU A 216 6.70 16.56 -1.48
C LEU A 216 7.44 17.91 -1.47
N ASN A 217 7.06 18.84 -2.34
CA ASN A 217 7.58 20.21 -2.36
C ASN A 217 7.35 20.92 -1.01
N ARG A 218 6.16 20.77 -0.42
CA ARG A 218 5.85 21.32 0.92
C ARG A 218 6.66 20.68 2.05
N ALA A 219 7.17 19.47 1.84
CA ALA A 219 8.07 18.79 2.78
C ALA A 219 9.54 19.19 2.62
N GLY A 220 9.91 19.83 1.50
CA GLY A 220 11.25 20.35 1.21
C GLY A 220 11.95 19.68 0.03
N PHE A 221 11.35 18.66 -0.58
CA PHE A 221 11.91 17.99 -1.76
C PHE A 221 11.62 18.80 -3.02
N ASN A 222 12.64 19.32 -3.70
CA ASN A 222 12.47 20.22 -4.85
C ASN A 222 12.62 19.52 -6.21
N SER A 223 13.06 18.26 -6.22
CA SER A 223 13.22 17.45 -7.42
C SER A 223 12.42 16.16 -7.24
N VAL A 224 11.37 16.00 -8.04
CA VAL A 224 10.48 14.85 -8.04
C VAL A 224 10.55 14.17 -9.40
N GLU A 225 10.95 12.91 -9.41
CA GLU A 225 11.03 12.09 -10.63
C GLU A 225 10.02 10.95 -10.55
N VAL A 226 9.18 10.83 -11.58
CA VAL A 226 8.30 9.67 -11.75
C VAL A 226 9.11 8.55 -12.39
N MET A 227 9.17 7.40 -11.73
CA MET A 227 9.95 6.25 -12.14
C MET A 227 9.07 5.20 -12.81
N SER A 228 9.65 4.40 -13.70
CA SER A 228 9.01 3.14 -14.09
C SER A 228 9.16 2.09 -12.98
N TYR A 229 8.25 1.12 -12.97
CA TYR A 229 8.23 0.03 -11.96
C TYR A 229 9.52 -0.79 -11.90
N ASP A 230 10.33 -0.76 -12.95
CA ASP A 230 11.55 -1.54 -13.16
C ASP A 230 12.84 -0.70 -13.12
N LYS A 231 12.75 0.60 -12.79
CA LYS A 231 13.91 1.50 -12.71
C LYS A 231 13.98 2.22 -11.36
N SER A 232 15.21 2.42 -10.90
CA SER A 232 15.53 3.22 -9.72
C SER A 232 16.91 3.84 -9.87
N ASN A 233 17.08 5.06 -9.37
CA ASN A 233 18.40 5.71 -9.26
C ASN A 233 19.16 5.24 -8.00
N ILE A 234 18.54 4.42 -7.14
CA ILE A 234 19.19 3.84 -5.96
C ILE A 234 20.13 2.72 -6.42
N PRO A 235 21.43 2.76 -6.06
CA PRO A 235 22.37 1.69 -6.40
C PRO A 235 21.93 0.33 -5.84
N ASP A 236 22.10 -0.70 -6.67
CA ASP A 236 21.80 -2.10 -6.36
C ASP A 236 20.32 -2.35 -5.98
N TRP A 237 19.39 -1.53 -6.51
CA TRP A 237 17.97 -1.60 -6.18
C TRP A 237 17.35 -2.99 -6.41
N ASN A 238 17.72 -3.64 -7.50
CA ASN A 238 17.26 -4.98 -7.86
C ASN A 238 17.64 -6.05 -6.82
N LEU A 239 18.70 -5.84 -6.03
CA LEU A 239 19.09 -6.78 -4.96
C LEU A 239 18.20 -6.67 -3.71
N THR A 240 17.40 -5.60 -3.58
CA THR A 240 16.62 -5.34 -2.36
C THR A 240 15.40 -6.23 -2.21
N GLU A 241 14.93 -6.82 -3.32
CA GLU A 241 13.65 -7.54 -3.43
C GLU A 241 12.42 -6.75 -2.96
N LEU A 242 12.54 -5.43 -2.87
CA LEU A 242 11.44 -4.55 -2.55
C LEU A 242 10.51 -4.50 -3.76
N ASP A 243 10.73 -3.68 -4.78
CA ASP A 243 9.73 -3.58 -5.88
C ASP A 243 9.56 -4.85 -6.71
N CYS A 244 10.56 -5.71 -6.73
CA CYS A 244 10.58 -6.95 -7.50
C CYS A 244 11.34 -8.02 -6.76
N THR A 245 10.74 -9.18 -6.56
CA THR A 245 11.45 -10.37 -6.06
C THR A 245 12.34 -11.01 -7.12
N ASN A 246 13.28 -11.85 -6.70
CA ASN A 246 14.20 -12.53 -7.60
C ASN A 246 13.51 -13.48 -8.62
N ASP A 247 12.31 -13.98 -8.32
CA ASP A 247 11.49 -14.79 -9.24
C ASP A 247 10.65 -13.94 -10.22
N GLY A 248 10.86 -12.62 -10.24
CA GLY A 248 10.22 -11.70 -11.19
C GLY A 248 8.80 -11.26 -10.78
N LEU A 249 8.42 -11.44 -9.52
CA LEU A 249 7.15 -10.92 -9.01
C LEU A 249 7.32 -9.46 -8.59
N HIS A 250 6.77 -8.56 -9.40
CA HIS A 250 6.81 -7.13 -9.16
C HIS A 250 5.59 -6.62 -8.38
N ASP A 251 5.76 -5.49 -7.70
CA ASP A 251 4.65 -4.60 -7.36
C ASP A 251 3.84 -4.22 -8.61
N GLY A 252 2.62 -3.73 -8.42
CA GLY A 252 1.74 -3.35 -9.51
C GLY A 252 2.43 -2.40 -10.48
N LYS A 253 2.53 -2.78 -11.77
CA LYS A 253 3.11 -1.94 -12.83
C LYS A 253 2.36 -0.61 -13.01
N ASN A 254 1.13 -0.58 -12.52
CA ASN A 254 0.24 0.58 -12.53
C ASN A 254 0.24 1.34 -11.20
N CYS A 255 1.17 1.06 -10.28
CA CYS A 255 1.40 1.90 -9.13
C CYS A 255 2.21 3.14 -9.54
N LEU A 256 2.11 4.19 -8.72
CA LEU A 256 2.89 5.40 -8.87
C LEU A 256 4.21 5.20 -8.13
N PHE A 257 5.31 5.20 -8.87
CA PHE A 257 6.67 5.14 -8.35
C PHE A 257 7.30 6.53 -8.45
N ILE A 258 7.74 7.08 -7.33
CA ILE A 258 8.39 8.38 -7.28
C ILE A 258 9.72 8.27 -6.57
N GLU A 259 10.74 8.94 -7.10
CA GLU A 259 11.99 9.21 -6.40
C GLU A 259 12.18 10.71 -6.18
N VAL A 260 12.68 11.04 -4.99
CA VAL A 260 13.06 12.41 -4.61
C VAL A 260 14.45 12.42 -4.00
N VAL A 261 15.14 13.54 -4.17
CA VAL A 261 16.48 13.78 -3.60
C VAL A 261 16.41 14.99 -2.66
N LYS A 262 17.15 14.91 -1.55
CA LYS A 262 17.35 16.06 -0.63
C LYS A 262 18.53 16.94 -1.03
#